data_AF-A0A3S3P843-F1
#
_entry.id   AF-A0A3S3P843-F1
#
_cell.length_a   1.000
_cell.length_b   1.000
_cell.length_c   1.000
_cell.angle_alpha   90.00
_cell.angle_beta   90.00
_cell.angle_gamma   90.00
#
_symmetry.space_group_name_H-M   'P 1'
#
loop_
_entity.id
_entity.type
_entity.pdbx_description
1 polymer ?
#
loop_
_entity_poly.entity_id
_entity_poly.type
_entity_poly.pdbx_seq_one_letter_code
_entity_poly.pdbx_strand_id
1 'polypeptide(L)'
;MTEKQNFEVICVKSIEELKEIKAKDEEKKGLKGDYLNLILLLILYFFQGITLGLCGVIPLIMVNKGVTYDKQAVFSIAHWPYSMKLLWAPIVDSIYSKRFGRRKSWFVPVQYGIALCLLLIALSSKYLLGNNDDPDKTPPKVIALTIAFFILVFLSATQDVAVDGWALTLLSKRNVQYAPSSNAVGITLGSIFGGTLFLALESADFCNSWLRTTKSDTGIVTFESYLLFWSIICFMVTTLVWIFKHETDAVEESGEVELGIVKTYKMLWNILCLPTLRYFALILLTINIATAAADSVTKLKLVEYGLKRENIGLMDLPILPLQLVLPWLVTKFGTKQPLKSSYYLYPFRLVIILVKPLMVWWTIIEYKNGSFSYAYYTGIICCLAISMVSRYCVGMTVWAFMAQVSDPLIGGTYMTLLTTISNLGMSWASTVSLYFVKVLTFYWCPNNGYFCSKDMKIDLSTSNRTLLSDITKPYLNVNESISSEEMIIPSEISAFNQSIFNETMNSDIVSASSNSNEFILIDGYYVEIFISVILGIIWMILIRSTVMWLQSEPKSSWRTSKKVPV
;
A
#
# COMPACT_ATOMS: atom_id res chain seq x y z
N MET A 1 -49.30 38.02 -0.37
CA MET A 1 -48.81 36.87 -1.14
C MET A 1 -49.82 36.58 -2.23
N THR A 2 -49.39 36.58 -3.48
CA THR A 2 -50.23 36.16 -4.61
C THR A 2 -50.45 34.64 -4.55
N GLU A 3 -51.57 34.11 -5.06
CA GLU A 3 -51.88 32.67 -5.09
C GLU A 3 -50.71 31.81 -5.60
N LYS A 4 -49.93 32.35 -6.55
CA LYS A 4 -48.74 31.71 -7.12
C LYS A 4 -47.64 31.45 -6.07
N GLN A 5 -47.42 32.39 -5.14
CA GLN A 5 -46.44 32.23 -4.06
C GLN A 5 -46.91 31.21 -3.01
N ASN A 6 -48.21 31.14 -2.72
CA ASN A 6 -48.75 30.10 -1.85
C ASN A 6 -48.64 28.70 -2.48
N PHE A 7 -48.85 28.59 -3.80
CA PHE A 7 -48.73 27.31 -4.50
C PHE A 7 -47.28 26.81 -4.54
N GLU A 8 -46.30 27.69 -4.77
CA GLU A 8 -44.86 27.35 -4.68
C GLU A 8 -44.47 26.91 -3.27
N VAL A 9 -44.92 27.61 -2.23
CA VAL A 9 -44.61 27.26 -0.84
C VAL A 9 -45.23 25.91 -0.46
N ILE A 10 -46.46 25.62 -0.89
CA ILE A 10 -47.12 24.32 -0.66
C ILE A 10 -46.41 23.19 -1.41
N CYS A 11 -45.97 23.43 -2.65
CA CYS A 11 -45.26 22.44 -3.46
C CYS A 11 -43.86 22.14 -2.89
N VAL A 12 -43.14 23.16 -2.40
CA VAL A 12 -41.84 22.96 -1.73
C VAL A 12 -42.02 22.16 -0.44
N LYS A 13 -43.04 22.45 0.38
CA LYS A 13 -43.35 21.70 1.59
C LYS A 13 -43.70 20.24 1.31
N SER A 14 -44.53 19.96 0.29
CA SER A 14 -44.90 18.60 -0.06
C SER A 14 -43.72 17.79 -0.61
N ILE A 15 -42.80 18.43 -1.34
CA ILE A 15 -41.54 17.82 -1.80
C ILE A 15 -40.62 17.52 -0.62
N GLU A 16 -40.55 18.39 0.39
CA GLU A 16 -39.78 18.15 1.62
C GLU A 16 -40.37 16.99 2.44
N GLU A 17 -41.69 16.94 2.60
CA GLU A 17 -42.39 15.82 3.26
C GLU A 17 -42.18 14.50 2.50
N LEU A 18 -42.25 14.50 1.16
CA LEU A 18 -41.93 13.32 0.34
C LEU A 18 -40.47 12.89 0.48
N LYS A 19 -39.54 13.84 0.62
CA LYS A 19 -38.12 13.54 0.89
C LYS A 19 -37.94 12.94 2.28
N GLU A 20 -38.65 13.44 3.30
CA GLU A 20 -38.62 12.87 4.65
C GLU A 20 -39.23 11.46 4.70
N ILE A 21 -40.33 11.22 3.97
CA ILE A 21 -40.95 9.89 3.86
C ILE A 21 -40.01 8.92 3.14
N LYS A 22 -39.40 9.32 2.02
CA LYS A 22 -38.37 8.51 1.33
C LYS A 22 -37.17 8.25 2.23
N ALA A 23 -36.72 9.24 3.01
CA ALA A 23 -35.61 9.07 3.95
C ALA A 23 -35.95 8.08 5.07
N LYS A 24 -37.18 8.11 5.60
CA LYS A 24 -37.68 7.15 6.61
C LYS A 24 -37.85 5.73 6.04
N ASP A 25 -38.24 5.60 4.78
CA ASP A 25 -38.31 4.29 4.10
C ASP A 25 -36.91 3.73 3.76
N GLU A 26 -35.95 4.58 3.44
CA GLU A 26 -34.53 4.20 3.34
C GLU A 26 -33.96 3.79 4.71
N GLU A 27 -34.39 4.45 5.80
CA GLU A 27 -34.02 4.11 7.17
C GLU A 27 -34.47 2.69 7.56
N LYS A 28 -35.67 2.27 7.11
CA LYS A 28 -36.19 0.91 7.31
C LYS A 28 -35.47 -0.17 6.49
N LYS A 29 -34.90 0.17 5.32
CA LYS A 29 -34.26 -0.81 4.41
C LYS A 29 -32.82 -1.17 4.78
N GLY A 30 -32.13 -0.36 5.58
CA GLY A 30 -30.79 -0.70 6.10
C GLY A 30 -29.76 -0.98 4.99
N LEU A 31 -29.01 -2.09 5.09
CA LEU A 31 -28.12 -2.57 4.01
C LEU A 31 -28.83 -3.43 2.95
N LYS A 32 -30.10 -3.82 3.17
CA LYS A 32 -30.79 -4.83 2.34
C LYS A 32 -30.92 -4.44 0.86
N GLY A 33 -30.95 -3.14 0.57
CA GLY A 33 -31.01 -2.64 -0.81
C GLY A 33 -29.65 -2.55 -1.52
N ASP A 34 -28.53 -2.54 -0.79
CA ASP A 34 -27.20 -2.25 -1.35
C ASP A 34 -26.25 -3.46 -1.36
N TYR A 35 -26.64 -4.63 -0.86
CA TYR A 35 -25.75 -5.80 -0.80
C TYR A 35 -25.16 -6.18 -2.16
N LEU A 36 -25.98 -6.22 -3.22
CA LEU A 36 -25.50 -6.54 -4.56
C LEU A 36 -24.52 -5.49 -5.09
N ASN A 37 -24.77 -4.21 -4.78
CA ASN A 37 -23.89 -3.11 -5.15
C ASN A 37 -22.55 -3.18 -4.39
N LEU A 38 -22.58 -3.54 -3.11
CA LEU A 38 -21.36 -3.74 -2.30
C LEU A 38 -20.54 -4.95 -2.78
N ILE A 39 -21.21 -6.06 -3.12
CA ILE A 39 -20.56 -7.25 -3.70
C ILE A 39 -19.94 -6.90 -5.06
N LEU A 40 -20.66 -6.16 -5.89
CA LEU A 40 -20.12 -5.65 -7.15
C LEU A 40 -18.85 -4.84 -6.90
N LEU A 41 -18.88 -3.84 -6.02
CA LEU A 41 -17.70 -3.02 -5.70
C LEU A 41 -16.53 -3.87 -5.19
N LEU A 42 -16.78 -4.82 -4.30
CA LEU A 42 -15.76 -5.76 -3.81
C LEU A 42 -15.08 -6.51 -4.97
N ILE A 43 -15.86 -7.02 -5.93
CA ILE A 43 -15.34 -7.72 -7.11
C ILE A 43 -14.53 -6.77 -8.00
N LEU A 44 -14.99 -5.53 -8.19
CA LEU A 44 -14.26 -4.55 -9.02
C LEU A 44 -12.91 -4.17 -8.39
N TYR A 45 -12.90 -3.91 -7.08
CA TYR A 45 -11.68 -3.62 -6.32
C TYR A 45 -10.76 -4.85 -6.19
N PHE A 46 -11.33 -6.06 -6.21
CA PHE A 46 -10.55 -7.30 -6.25
C PHE A 46 -9.71 -7.41 -7.53
N PHE A 47 -10.26 -7.07 -8.70
CA PHE A 47 -9.45 -7.05 -9.92
C PHE A 47 -8.34 -6.02 -9.90
N GLN A 48 -8.59 -4.85 -9.29
CA GLN A 48 -7.55 -3.86 -9.06
C GLN A 48 -6.45 -4.38 -8.12
N GLY A 49 -6.82 -5.14 -7.10
CA GLY A 49 -5.87 -5.80 -6.23
C GLY A 49 -4.99 -6.81 -6.98
N ILE A 50 -5.56 -7.57 -7.93
CA ILE A 50 -4.79 -8.56 -8.71
C ILE A 50 -3.68 -7.89 -9.53
N THR A 51 -3.99 -6.79 -10.23
CA THR A 51 -2.98 -6.07 -11.02
C THR A 51 -1.84 -5.54 -10.14
N LEU A 52 -2.19 -5.01 -8.95
CA LEU A 52 -1.23 -4.55 -7.96
C LEU A 52 -0.38 -5.70 -7.38
N GLY A 53 -1.00 -6.82 -7.03
CA GLY A 53 -0.32 -8.02 -6.52
C GLY A 53 0.66 -8.58 -7.53
N LEU A 54 0.25 -8.70 -8.80
CA LEU A 54 1.10 -9.16 -9.90
C LEU A 54 2.31 -8.23 -10.08
N CYS A 55 2.09 -6.92 -10.07
CA CYS A 55 3.18 -5.94 -10.21
C CYS A 55 4.19 -6.03 -9.04
N GLY A 56 3.72 -6.37 -7.83
CA GLY A 56 4.56 -6.57 -6.66
C GLY A 56 5.44 -7.83 -6.71
N VAL A 57 5.03 -8.87 -7.46
CA VAL A 57 5.79 -10.13 -7.58
C VAL A 57 6.90 -10.08 -8.63
N ILE A 58 6.77 -9.25 -9.66
CA ILE A 58 7.76 -9.17 -10.75
C ILE A 58 9.19 -8.89 -10.25
N PRO A 59 9.45 -7.95 -9.31
CA PRO A 59 10.79 -7.78 -8.74
C PRO A 59 11.35 -9.05 -8.08
N LEU A 60 10.50 -9.84 -7.41
CA LEU A 60 10.92 -11.09 -6.77
C LEU A 60 11.31 -12.15 -7.81
N ILE A 61 10.55 -12.26 -8.90
CA ILE A 61 10.90 -13.15 -10.03
C ILE A 61 12.22 -12.68 -10.67
N MET A 62 12.42 -11.36 -10.84
CA MET A 62 13.65 -10.80 -11.41
C MET A 62 14.88 -11.09 -10.52
N VAL A 63 14.73 -11.07 -9.20
CA VAL A 63 15.81 -11.45 -8.26
C VAL A 63 16.22 -12.91 -8.47
N ASN A 64 15.25 -13.83 -8.57
CA ASN A 64 15.54 -15.25 -8.82
C ASN A 64 16.22 -15.51 -10.16
N LYS A 65 16.05 -14.61 -11.13
CA LYS A 65 16.72 -14.65 -12.45
C LYS A 65 18.04 -13.88 -12.49
N GLY A 66 18.59 -13.46 -11.35
CA GLY A 66 19.89 -12.77 -11.27
C GLY A 66 19.90 -11.34 -11.83
N VAL A 67 18.74 -10.68 -11.95
CA VAL A 67 18.66 -9.31 -12.46
C VAL A 67 19.17 -8.31 -11.43
N THR A 68 20.11 -7.46 -11.83
CA THR A 68 20.70 -6.42 -10.98
C THR A 68 19.67 -5.43 -10.44
N TYR A 69 19.92 -4.90 -9.23
CA TYR A 69 19.05 -3.94 -8.56
C TYR A 69 18.78 -2.67 -9.37
N ASP A 70 19.76 -2.18 -10.15
CA ASP A 70 19.58 -1.00 -11.01
C ASP A 70 18.45 -1.19 -12.02
N LYS A 71 18.35 -2.39 -12.60
CA LYS A 71 17.27 -2.72 -13.54
C LYS A 71 15.92 -2.88 -12.82
N GLN A 72 15.93 -3.42 -11.60
CA GLN A 72 14.71 -3.49 -10.78
C GLN A 72 14.20 -2.08 -10.41
N ALA A 73 15.11 -1.13 -10.17
CA ALA A 73 14.75 0.27 -9.95
C ALA A 73 14.04 0.88 -11.17
N VAL A 74 14.46 0.54 -12.40
CA VAL A 74 13.75 0.95 -13.63
C VAL A 74 12.31 0.40 -13.63
N PHE A 75 12.10 -0.85 -13.22
CA PHE A 75 10.75 -1.43 -13.15
C PHE A 75 9.83 -0.72 -12.16
N SER A 76 10.36 -0.08 -11.10
CA SER A 76 9.54 0.67 -10.14
C SER A 76 8.71 1.79 -10.79
N ILE A 77 9.14 2.31 -11.95
CA ILE A 77 8.41 3.31 -12.75
C ILE A 77 7.03 2.78 -13.16
N ALA A 78 6.85 1.46 -13.30
CA ALA A 78 5.55 0.86 -13.63
C ALA A 78 4.45 1.22 -12.62
N HIS A 79 4.78 1.56 -11.37
CA HIS A 79 3.82 1.94 -10.34
C HIS A 79 3.41 3.42 -10.36
N TRP A 80 4.13 4.28 -11.09
CA TRP A 80 3.91 5.73 -11.09
C TRP A 80 2.48 6.17 -11.48
N PRO A 81 1.76 5.50 -12.40
CA PRO A 81 0.41 5.93 -12.76
C PRO A 81 -0.54 6.05 -11.56
N TYR A 82 -0.43 5.20 -10.53
CA TYR A 82 -1.25 5.32 -9.32
C TYR A 82 -1.04 6.63 -8.55
N SER A 83 0.15 7.23 -8.66
CA SER A 83 0.47 8.51 -8.04
C SER A 83 -0.01 9.69 -8.92
N MET A 84 0.00 9.51 -10.23
CA MET A 84 -0.30 10.57 -11.21
C MET A 84 -1.77 10.62 -11.64
N LYS A 85 -2.62 9.66 -11.21
CA LYS A 85 -4.02 9.52 -11.67
C LYS A 85 -4.89 10.77 -11.54
N LEU A 86 -4.58 11.67 -10.61
CA LEU A 86 -5.24 12.97 -10.49
C LEU A 86 -5.15 13.80 -11.78
N LEU A 87 -4.08 13.63 -12.58
CA LEU A 87 -3.87 14.39 -13.81
C LEU A 87 -4.93 14.11 -14.87
N TRP A 88 -5.43 12.87 -14.97
CA TRP A 88 -6.45 12.49 -15.95
C TRP A 88 -7.82 12.17 -15.34
N ALA A 89 -7.94 12.16 -14.01
CA ALA A 89 -9.24 11.96 -13.35
C ALA A 89 -10.35 12.93 -13.84
N PRO A 90 -10.10 14.23 -14.07
CA PRO A 90 -11.10 15.14 -14.66
C PRO A 90 -11.58 14.72 -16.04
N ILE A 91 -10.71 14.09 -16.84
CA ILE A 91 -11.04 13.59 -18.18
C ILE A 91 -12.01 12.41 -18.06
N VAL A 92 -11.71 11.49 -17.14
CA VAL A 92 -12.56 10.33 -16.82
C VAL A 92 -13.95 10.76 -16.36
N ASP A 93 -14.06 11.88 -15.62
CA ASP A 93 -15.35 12.39 -15.17
C ASP A 93 -16.14 13.17 -16.23
N SER A 94 -15.47 13.75 -17.24
CA SER A 94 -16.10 14.68 -18.19
C SER A 94 -16.44 14.06 -19.55
N ILE A 95 -15.69 13.06 -20.01
CA ILE A 95 -15.96 12.39 -21.29
C ILE A 95 -16.76 11.14 -21.02
N TYR A 96 -17.98 11.03 -21.53
CA TYR A 96 -18.75 9.79 -21.44
C TYR A 96 -19.85 9.72 -22.51
N SER A 97 -20.36 8.51 -22.75
CA SER A 97 -21.51 8.29 -23.62
C SER A 97 -22.78 8.16 -22.79
N LYS A 98 -23.78 9.02 -23.05
CA LYS A 98 -25.09 8.95 -22.38
C LYS A 98 -25.75 7.58 -22.55
N ARG A 99 -25.74 7.05 -23.77
CA ARG A 99 -26.36 5.76 -24.08
C ARG A 99 -25.76 4.60 -23.30
N PHE A 100 -24.49 4.69 -22.94
CA PHE A 100 -23.76 3.61 -22.26
C PHE A 100 -23.73 3.78 -20.73
N GLY A 101 -24.02 4.98 -20.24
CA GLY A 101 -23.87 5.35 -18.84
C GLY A 101 -22.50 5.99 -18.56
N ARG A 102 -22.46 6.94 -17.63
CA ARG A 102 -21.27 7.76 -17.33
C ARG A 102 -20.12 6.91 -16.80
N ARG A 103 -20.38 6.07 -15.79
CA ARG A 103 -19.34 5.27 -15.13
C ARG A 103 -18.93 4.08 -15.98
N LYS A 104 -19.90 3.43 -16.62
CA LYS A 104 -19.63 2.30 -17.52
C LYS A 104 -18.77 2.71 -18.72
N SER A 105 -18.92 3.94 -19.23
CA SER A 105 -18.16 4.45 -20.38
C SER A 105 -16.64 4.36 -20.18
N TRP A 106 -16.15 4.40 -18.94
CA TRP A 106 -14.74 4.21 -18.63
C TRP A 106 -14.42 2.85 -18.05
N PHE A 107 -15.24 2.36 -17.10
CA PHE A 107 -14.98 1.09 -16.45
C PHE A 107 -14.87 -0.07 -17.45
N VAL A 108 -15.84 -0.21 -18.36
CA VAL A 108 -15.92 -1.37 -19.26
C VAL A 108 -14.74 -1.41 -20.25
N PRO A 109 -14.43 -0.33 -21.01
CA PRO A 109 -13.29 -0.36 -21.94
C PRO A 109 -11.94 -0.55 -21.23
N VAL A 110 -11.75 0.07 -20.07
CA VAL A 110 -10.50 -0.04 -19.30
C VAL A 110 -10.33 -1.45 -18.77
N GLN A 111 -11.38 -2.08 -18.23
CA GLN A 111 -11.32 -3.45 -17.74
C GLN A 111 -11.06 -4.47 -18.86
N TYR A 112 -11.64 -4.28 -20.04
CA TYR A 112 -11.27 -5.06 -21.23
C TYR A 112 -9.81 -4.80 -21.65
N GLY A 113 -9.33 -3.56 -21.54
CA GLY A 113 -7.93 -3.22 -21.75
C GLY A 113 -7.00 -3.94 -20.77
N ILE A 114 -7.38 -4.05 -19.50
CA ILE A 114 -6.64 -4.82 -18.47
C ILE A 114 -6.62 -6.29 -18.85
N ALA A 115 -7.76 -6.89 -19.22
CA ALA A 115 -7.83 -8.28 -19.66
C ALA A 115 -6.93 -8.52 -20.89
N LEU A 116 -6.99 -7.65 -21.90
CA LEU A 116 -6.15 -7.74 -23.09
C LEU A 116 -4.66 -7.59 -22.73
N CYS A 117 -4.29 -6.66 -21.86
CA CYS A 117 -2.91 -6.50 -21.41
C CYS A 117 -2.42 -7.76 -20.68
N LEU A 118 -3.22 -8.34 -19.79
CA LEU A 118 -2.88 -9.60 -19.12
C LEU A 118 -2.70 -10.75 -20.12
N LEU A 119 -3.56 -10.84 -21.14
CA LEU A 119 -3.41 -11.81 -22.23
C LEU A 119 -2.10 -11.60 -23.01
N LEU A 120 -1.80 -10.36 -23.40
CA LEU A 120 -0.57 -10.04 -24.14
C LEU A 120 0.68 -10.32 -23.31
N ILE A 121 0.67 -10.01 -22.02
CA ILE A 121 1.77 -10.35 -21.10
C ILE A 121 1.88 -11.86 -20.94
N ALA A 122 0.76 -12.60 -20.85
CA ALA A 122 0.78 -14.06 -20.79
C ALA A 122 1.43 -14.68 -22.03
N LEU A 123 1.07 -14.20 -23.23
CA LEU A 123 1.59 -14.69 -24.50
C LEU A 123 3.06 -14.31 -24.75
N SER A 124 3.49 -13.16 -24.23
CA SER A 124 4.87 -12.65 -24.41
C SER A 124 5.79 -12.88 -23.21
N SER A 125 5.29 -13.48 -22.13
CA SER A 125 6.00 -13.83 -20.89
C SER A 125 7.38 -14.46 -21.13
N LYS A 126 7.48 -15.50 -21.96
CA LYS A 126 8.75 -16.17 -22.30
C LYS A 126 9.74 -15.23 -22.96
N TYR A 127 9.26 -14.31 -23.79
CA TYR A 127 10.07 -13.27 -24.43
C TYR A 127 10.47 -12.14 -23.47
N LEU A 128 9.60 -11.80 -22.50
CA LEU A 128 9.81 -10.73 -21.54
C LEU A 128 10.72 -11.14 -20.36
N LEU A 129 10.47 -12.32 -19.80
CA LEU A 129 11.15 -12.84 -18.60
C LEU A 129 12.30 -13.80 -18.92
N GLY A 130 12.50 -14.19 -20.19
CA GLY A 130 13.52 -15.16 -20.58
C GLY A 130 13.11 -16.61 -20.27
N ASN A 131 13.66 -17.57 -21.01
CA ASN A 131 13.38 -18.98 -20.78
C ASN A 131 14.18 -19.52 -19.59
N ASN A 132 13.61 -20.44 -18.82
CA ASN A 132 14.27 -21.04 -17.66
C ASN A 132 15.35 -22.07 -18.05
N ASP A 133 15.29 -22.59 -19.28
CA ASP A 133 16.21 -23.64 -19.75
C ASP A 133 17.60 -23.10 -20.15
N ASP A 134 17.74 -21.78 -20.39
CA ASP A 134 19.02 -21.14 -20.76
C ASP A 134 19.06 -19.65 -20.37
N PRO A 135 19.42 -19.33 -19.11
CA PRO A 135 19.41 -17.96 -18.57
C PRO A 135 20.36 -17.00 -19.31
N ASP A 136 21.48 -17.51 -19.81
CA ASP A 136 22.53 -16.70 -20.45
C ASP A 136 22.19 -16.32 -21.90
N LYS A 137 21.40 -17.14 -22.61
CA LYS A 137 21.00 -16.86 -24.00
C LYS A 137 19.78 -15.95 -24.12
N THR A 138 18.94 -15.83 -23.09
CA THR A 138 17.72 -15.00 -23.13
C THR A 138 17.53 -14.17 -21.86
N PRO A 139 18.31 -13.09 -21.65
CA PRO A 139 18.16 -12.25 -20.47
C PRO A 139 16.79 -11.56 -20.44
N PRO A 140 16.19 -11.34 -19.26
CA PRO A 140 14.91 -10.66 -19.12
C PRO A 140 14.98 -9.23 -19.65
N LYS A 141 14.00 -8.87 -20.49
CA LYS A 141 13.90 -7.55 -21.13
C LYS A 141 13.16 -6.58 -20.21
N VAL A 142 13.88 -6.09 -19.21
CA VAL A 142 13.31 -5.28 -18.13
C VAL A 142 12.58 -4.02 -18.62
N ILE A 143 13.08 -3.35 -19.67
CA ILE A 143 12.41 -2.16 -20.24
C ILE A 143 11.05 -2.54 -20.85
N ALA A 144 11.00 -3.60 -21.66
CA ALA A 144 9.74 -4.05 -22.27
C ALA A 144 8.73 -4.50 -21.21
N LEU A 145 9.22 -5.20 -20.16
CA LEU A 145 8.41 -5.60 -19.02
C LEU A 145 7.87 -4.38 -18.24
N THR A 146 8.71 -3.35 -18.05
CA THR A 146 8.33 -2.10 -17.41
C THR A 146 7.25 -1.38 -18.19
N ILE A 147 7.37 -1.29 -19.52
CA ILE A 147 6.35 -0.67 -20.38
C ILE A 147 5.03 -1.44 -20.31
N ALA A 148 5.07 -2.77 -20.39
CA ALA A 148 3.87 -3.61 -20.33
C ALA A 148 3.12 -3.44 -18.99
N PHE A 149 3.85 -3.49 -17.87
CA PHE A 149 3.25 -3.27 -16.55
C PHE A 149 2.87 -1.82 -16.30
N PHE A 150 3.58 -0.84 -16.87
CA PHE A 150 3.17 0.58 -16.82
C PHE A 150 1.80 0.78 -17.47
N ILE A 151 1.56 0.17 -18.65
CA ILE A 151 0.26 0.22 -19.33
C ILE A 151 -0.81 -0.48 -18.48
N LEU A 152 -0.52 -1.68 -17.97
CA LEU A 152 -1.44 -2.42 -17.09
C LEU A 152 -1.84 -1.60 -15.85
N VAL A 153 -0.86 -0.98 -15.19
CA VAL A 153 -1.06 -0.16 -14.00
C VAL A 153 -1.75 1.16 -14.33
N PHE A 154 -1.47 1.77 -15.49
CA PHE A 154 -2.18 2.97 -15.96
C PHE A 154 -3.67 2.70 -16.20
N LEU A 155 -4.00 1.56 -16.82
CA LEU A 155 -5.37 1.11 -16.98
C LEU A 155 -6.02 0.84 -15.61
N SER A 156 -5.33 0.12 -14.72
CA SER A 156 -5.81 -0.15 -13.37
C SER A 156 -6.05 1.12 -12.54
N ALA A 157 -5.21 2.13 -12.69
CA ALA A 157 -5.38 3.43 -12.04
C ALA A 157 -6.55 4.23 -12.63
N THR A 158 -6.82 4.09 -13.93
CA THR A 158 -8.01 4.68 -14.58
C THR A 158 -9.29 3.99 -14.14
N GLN A 159 -9.24 2.66 -13.97
CA GLN A 159 -10.33 1.86 -13.41
C GLN A 159 -10.66 2.33 -11.99
N ASP A 160 -9.65 2.52 -11.14
CA ASP A 160 -9.80 3.00 -9.76
C ASP A 160 -10.55 4.34 -9.70
N VAL A 161 -10.17 5.33 -10.52
CA VAL A 161 -10.88 6.61 -10.60
C VAL A 161 -12.36 6.43 -10.97
N ALA A 162 -12.63 5.56 -11.95
CA ALA A 162 -14.00 5.29 -12.40
C ALA A 162 -14.83 4.57 -11.34
N VAL A 163 -14.27 3.56 -10.68
CA VAL A 163 -14.94 2.74 -9.66
C VAL A 163 -15.16 3.53 -8.36
N ASP A 164 -14.20 4.34 -7.92
CA ASP A 164 -14.37 5.22 -6.76
C ASP A 164 -15.47 6.25 -7.00
N GLY A 165 -15.51 6.85 -8.20
CA GLY A 165 -16.60 7.73 -8.60
C GLY A 165 -17.94 7.00 -8.71
N TRP A 166 -17.93 5.73 -9.13
CA TRP A 166 -19.14 4.91 -9.22
C TRP A 166 -19.65 4.50 -7.84
N ALA A 167 -18.77 4.22 -6.87
CA ALA A 167 -19.16 3.82 -5.52
C ALA A 167 -20.01 4.89 -4.81
N LEU A 168 -19.75 6.17 -5.09
CA LEU A 168 -20.51 7.30 -4.55
C LEU A 168 -21.94 7.39 -5.10
N THR A 169 -22.19 6.91 -6.32
CA THR A 169 -23.51 6.94 -6.97
C THR A 169 -24.24 5.60 -6.91
N LEU A 170 -23.50 4.50 -6.76
CA LEU A 170 -24.02 3.15 -6.71
C LEU A 170 -24.62 2.79 -5.34
N LEU A 171 -24.04 3.31 -4.26
CA LEU A 171 -24.53 3.08 -2.89
C LEU A 171 -25.54 4.15 -2.50
N SER A 172 -26.55 3.77 -1.71
CA SER A 172 -27.44 4.75 -1.10
C SER A 172 -26.66 5.75 -0.24
N LYS A 173 -27.13 7.00 -0.15
CA LYS A 173 -26.46 8.10 0.58
C LYS A 173 -26.07 7.73 2.02
N ARG A 174 -26.85 6.84 2.65
CA ARG A 174 -26.60 6.31 3.99
C ARG A 174 -25.45 5.29 4.04
N ASN A 175 -25.32 4.47 2.99
CA ASN A 175 -24.37 3.37 2.93
C ASN A 175 -23.08 3.72 2.15
N VAL A 176 -22.95 4.91 1.54
CA VAL A 176 -21.72 5.41 0.86
C VAL A 176 -20.47 5.28 1.75
N GLN A 177 -20.62 5.38 3.07
CA GLN A 177 -19.55 5.16 4.04
C GLN A 177 -18.89 3.76 4.00
N TYR A 178 -19.56 2.76 3.41
CA TYR A 178 -19.01 1.41 3.22
C TYR A 178 -18.16 1.29 1.96
N ALA A 179 -18.15 2.28 1.05
CA ALA A 179 -17.31 2.25 -0.14
C ALA A 179 -15.82 2.07 0.18
N PRO A 180 -15.21 2.82 1.14
CA PRO A 180 -13.83 2.59 1.54
C PRO A 180 -13.58 1.18 2.08
N SER A 181 -14.52 0.58 2.81
CA SER A 181 -14.37 -0.79 3.33
C SER A 181 -14.34 -1.80 2.20
N SER A 182 -15.22 -1.65 1.21
CA SER A 182 -15.20 -2.48 0.01
C SER A 182 -13.90 -2.31 -0.77
N ASN A 183 -13.39 -1.08 -0.89
CA ASN A 183 -12.09 -0.81 -1.51
C ASN A 183 -10.96 -1.53 -0.78
N ALA A 184 -10.79 -1.28 0.51
CA ALA A 184 -9.73 -1.85 1.32
C ALA A 184 -9.72 -3.39 1.28
N VAL A 185 -10.89 -4.02 1.43
CA VAL A 185 -11.01 -5.48 1.43
C VAL A 185 -10.81 -6.06 0.03
N GLY A 186 -11.41 -5.46 -1.00
CA GLY A 186 -11.28 -5.90 -2.38
C GLY A 186 -9.82 -5.87 -2.83
N ILE A 187 -9.14 -4.73 -2.68
CA ILE A 187 -7.73 -4.59 -3.07
C ILE A 187 -6.84 -5.56 -2.29
N THR A 188 -7.05 -5.71 -0.97
CA THR A 188 -6.25 -6.64 -0.14
C THR A 188 -6.41 -8.08 -0.64
N LEU A 189 -7.65 -8.55 -0.83
CA LEU A 189 -7.92 -9.88 -1.38
C LEU A 189 -7.29 -10.05 -2.76
N GLY A 190 -7.48 -9.08 -3.65
CA GLY A 190 -6.92 -9.15 -5.00
C GLY A 190 -5.40 -9.23 -4.98
N SER A 191 -4.74 -8.46 -4.12
CA SER A 191 -3.28 -8.44 -3.98
C SER A 191 -2.73 -9.77 -3.45
N ILE A 192 -3.44 -10.41 -2.51
CA ILE A 192 -3.10 -11.76 -2.04
C ILE A 192 -3.19 -12.76 -3.19
N PHE A 193 -4.27 -12.73 -3.97
CA PHE A 193 -4.44 -13.64 -5.10
C PHE A 193 -3.38 -13.37 -6.18
N GLY A 194 -3.28 -12.13 -6.66
CA GLY A 194 -2.32 -11.74 -7.69
C GLY A 194 -0.86 -11.86 -7.29
N GLY A 195 -0.55 -11.88 -5.99
CA GLY A 195 0.81 -11.89 -5.47
C GLY A 195 1.18 -13.16 -4.68
N THR A 196 0.81 -13.19 -3.40
CA THR A 196 1.21 -14.25 -2.45
C THR A 196 0.75 -15.64 -2.87
N LEU A 197 -0.52 -15.78 -3.28
CA LEU A 197 -1.07 -17.06 -3.72
C LEU A 197 -0.42 -17.51 -5.03
N PHE A 198 -0.17 -16.59 -5.96
CA PHE A 198 0.54 -16.90 -7.19
C PHE A 198 1.94 -17.46 -6.91
N LEU A 199 2.75 -16.78 -6.10
CA LEU A 199 4.09 -17.25 -5.71
C LEU A 199 4.08 -18.62 -5.04
N ALA A 200 3.10 -18.87 -4.16
CA ALA A 200 2.94 -20.15 -3.50
C ALA A 200 2.62 -21.29 -4.49
N LEU A 201 1.82 -21.01 -5.52
CA LEU A 201 1.44 -21.99 -6.55
C LEU A 201 2.52 -22.21 -7.62
N GLU A 202 3.37 -21.21 -7.85
CA GLU A 202 4.52 -21.30 -8.76
C GLU A 202 5.71 -22.06 -8.13
N SER A 203 5.89 -21.93 -6.81
CA SER A 203 6.98 -22.60 -6.10
C SER A 203 6.77 -24.11 -6.02
N ALA A 204 7.68 -24.87 -6.62
CA ALA A 204 7.72 -26.33 -6.53
C ALA A 204 7.86 -26.80 -5.07
N ASP A 205 8.73 -26.15 -4.28
CA ASP A 205 8.97 -26.49 -2.87
C ASP A 205 7.72 -26.33 -2.02
N PHE A 206 7.00 -25.21 -2.18
CA PHE A 206 5.76 -24.98 -1.47
C PHE A 206 4.70 -26.03 -1.87
N CYS A 207 4.54 -26.26 -3.17
CA CYS A 207 3.59 -27.23 -3.67
C CYS A 207 3.91 -28.65 -3.20
N ASN A 208 5.16 -29.08 -3.23
CA ASN A 208 5.59 -30.41 -2.78
C ASN A 208 5.46 -30.59 -1.26
N SER A 209 5.58 -29.52 -0.49
CA SER A 209 5.49 -29.57 0.98
C SER A 209 4.06 -29.52 1.49
N TRP A 210 3.18 -28.75 0.83
CA TRP A 210 1.85 -28.41 1.37
C TRP A 210 0.67 -28.83 0.49
N LEU A 211 0.84 -29.00 -0.83
CA LEU A 211 -0.28 -29.19 -1.77
C LEU A 211 -0.27 -30.53 -2.51
N ARG A 212 0.91 -31.12 -2.76
CA ARG A 212 1.07 -32.34 -3.55
C ARG A 212 1.41 -33.53 -2.68
N THR A 213 0.88 -34.68 -3.08
CA THR A 213 1.26 -35.99 -2.54
C THR A 213 2.47 -36.58 -3.25
N THR A 214 2.67 -36.27 -4.54
CA THR A 214 3.83 -36.69 -5.34
C THR A 214 4.73 -35.50 -5.66
N LYS A 215 6.03 -35.63 -5.36
CA LYS A 215 7.02 -34.57 -5.60
C LYS A 215 7.23 -34.35 -7.10
N SER A 216 7.33 -33.09 -7.51
CA SER A 216 7.65 -32.69 -8.88
C SER A 216 8.42 -31.37 -8.87
N ASP A 217 9.33 -31.18 -9.82
CA ASP A 217 10.30 -30.08 -9.83
C ASP A 217 9.72 -28.73 -10.31
N THR A 218 8.47 -28.69 -10.74
CA THR A 218 7.79 -27.47 -11.22
C THR A 218 6.60 -27.09 -10.34
N GLY A 219 6.23 -25.80 -10.29
CA GLY A 219 5.00 -25.36 -9.63
C GLY A 219 3.73 -26.00 -10.19
N ILE A 220 2.61 -25.89 -9.47
CA ILE A 220 1.29 -26.34 -9.98
C ILE A 220 0.82 -25.41 -11.11
N VAL A 221 1.13 -24.12 -11.01
CA VAL A 221 0.70 -23.11 -11.96
C VAL A 221 1.91 -22.33 -12.48
N THR A 222 1.95 -22.10 -13.79
CA THR A 222 2.98 -21.26 -14.41
C THR A 222 2.54 -19.81 -14.47
N PHE A 223 3.49 -18.87 -14.58
CA PHE A 223 3.17 -17.45 -14.72
C PHE A 223 2.21 -17.17 -15.89
N GLU A 224 2.40 -17.84 -17.03
CA GLU A 224 1.57 -17.64 -18.23
C GLU A 224 0.14 -18.13 -18.02
N SER A 225 0.00 -19.33 -17.48
CA SER A 225 -1.31 -19.93 -17.23
C SER A 225 -2.11 -19.13 -16.18
N TYR A 226 -1.43 -18.58 -15.18
CA TYR A 226 -2.03 -17.73 -14.16
C TYR A 226 -2.57 -16.40 -14.73
N LEU A 227 -1.78 -15.73 -15.57
CA LEU A 227 -2.20 -14.50 -16.24
C LEU A 227 -3.34 -14.74 -17.23
N LEU A 228 -3.29 -15.84 -17.98
CA LEU A 228 -4.36 -16.22 -18.92
C LEU A 228 -5.68 -16.48 -18.18
N PHE A 229 -5.62 -17.19 -17.05
CA PHE A 229 -6.77 -17.44 -16.18
C PHE A 229 -7.44 -16.14 -15.73
N TRP A 230 -6.67 -15.19 -15.19
CA TRP A 230 -7.21 -13.90 -14.76
C TRP A 230 -7.68 -13.03 -15.91
N SER A 231 -7.01 -13.08 -17.07
CA SER A 231 -7.48 -12.40 -18.29
C SER A 231 -8.89 -12.86 -18.68
N ILE A 232 -9.13 -14.18 -18.72
CA ILE A 232 -10.44 -14.75 -19.08
C ILE A 232 -11.50 -14.35 -18.06
N ILE A 233 -11.19 -14.44 -16.77
CA ILE A 233 -12.12 -14.05 -15.69
C ILE A 233 -12.44 -12.56 -15.76
N CYS A 234 -11.44 -11.69 -15.92
CA CYS A 234 -11.64 -10.25 -16.11
C CYS A 234 -12.57 -9.99 -17.29
N PHE A 235 -12.33 -10.62 -18.44
CA PHE A 235 -13.16 -10.46 -19.63
C PHE A 235 -14.61 -10.91 -19.38
N MET A 236 -14.80 -12.07 -18.74
CA MET A 236 -16.11 -12.61 -18.41
C MET A 236 -16.87 -11.69 -17.46
N VAL A 237 -16.27 -11.29 -16.33
CA VAL A 237 -16.93 -10.42 -15.34
C VAL A 237 -17.25 -9.05 -15.95
N THR A 238 -16.36 -8.49 -16.76
CA THR A 238 -16.62 -7.23 -17.47
C THR A 238 -17.85 -7.33 -18.36
N THR A 239 -17.97 -8.44 -19.10
CA THR A 239 -19.11 -8.70 -19.97
C THR A 239 -20.41 -8.85 -19.17
N LEU A 240 -20.36 -9.55 -18.03
CA LEU A 240 -21.50 -9.68 -17.13
C LEU A 240 -21.93 -8.33 -16.56
N VAL A 241 -21.00 -7.50 -16.10
CA VAL A 241 -21.30 -6.16 -15.59
C VAL A 241 -21.88 -5.28 -16.70
N TRP A 242 -21.34 -5.35 -17.92
CA TRP A 242 -21.86 -4.60 -19.05
C TRP A 242 -23.32 -4.97 -19.37
N ILE A 243 -23.65 -6.26 -19.40
CA ILE A 243 -24.99 -6.75 -19.76
C ILE A 243 -25.99 -6.54 -18.61
N PHE A 244 -25.66 -6.94 -17.39
CA PHE A 244 -26.62 -7.01 -16.29
C PHE A 244 -26.73 -5.71 -15.50
N LYS A 245 -25.67 -4.90 -15.42
CA LYS A 245 -25.71 -3.66 -14.65
C LYS A 245 -26.12 -2.50 -15.54
N HIS A 246 -27.41 -2.17 -15.53
CA HIS A 246 -27.89 -0.92 -16.10
C HIS A 246 -27.55 0.26 -15.17
N GLU A 247 -27.09 1.35 -15.77
CA GLU A 247 -26.88 2.64 -15.12
C GLU A 247 -28.08 3.48 -15.54
N THR A 248 -28.93 3.86 -14.59
CA THR A 248 -29.98 4.85 -14.84
C THR A 248 -29.31 6.20 -15.08
N ASP A 249 -29.80 6.94 -16.07
CA ASP A 249 -29.27 8.26 -16.41
C ASP A 249 -29.37 9.19 -15.19
N ALA A 250 -28.25 9.33 -14.47
CA ALA A 250 -28.14 10.20 -13.31
C ALA A 250 -28.49 11.66 -13.64
N VAL A 251 -28.47 12.03 -14.93
CA VAL A 251 -28.83 13.37 -15.40
C VAL A 251 -30.26 13.78 -14.97
N GLU A 252 -31.22 12.84 -14.91
CA GLU A 252 -32.59 13.16 -14.48
C GLU A 252 -32.81 13.16 -12.95
N GLU A 253 -32.00 12.43 -12.16
CA GLU A 253 -32.16 12.35 -10.70
C GLU A 253 -31.20 13.28 -9.90
N SER A 254 -30.02 13.64 -10.42
CA SER A 254 -29.04 14.46 -9.68
C SER A 254 -28.86 15.89 -10.21
N GLY A 255 -29.51 16.28 -11.31
CA GLY A 255 -29.43 17.64 -11.86
C GLY A 255 -28.04 17.99 -12.43
N GLU A 256 -27.35 16.99 -13.00
CA GLU A 256 -25.97 17.13 -13.46
C GLU A 256 -25.91 17.86 -14.81
N VAL A 257 -25.15 18.96 -14.86
CA VAL A 257 -24.82 19.66 -16.11
C VAL A 257 -23.60 18.98 -16.74
N GLU A 258 -23.61 18.75 -18.05
CA GLU A 258 -22.42 18.34 -18.80
C GLU A 258 -21.30 19.38 -18.61
N LEU A 259 -20.30 19.03 -17.81
CA LEU A 259 -19.11 19.85 -17.61
C LEU A 259 -18.06 19.43 -18.63
N GLY A 260 -17.75 20.33 -19.58
CA GLY A 260 -16.62 20.14 -20.48
C GLY A 260 -15.29 20.07 -19.70
N ILE A 261 -14.29 19.40 -20.27
CA ILE A 261 -12.98 19.11 -19.65
C ILE A 261 -12.38 20.33 -18.92
N VAL A 262 -12.30 21.48 -19.60
CA VAL A 262 -11.73 22.72 -19.05
C VAL A 262 -12.53 23.20 -17.83
N LYS A 263 -13.86 23.07 -17.85
CA LYS A 263 -14.72 23.42 -16.71
C LYS A 263 -14.48 22.48 -15.53
N THR A 264 -14.26 21.19 -15.78
CA THR A 264 -13.95 20.20 -14.73
C THR A 264 -12.59 20.48 -14.07
N TYR A 265 -11.55 20.80 -14.84
CA TYR A 265 -10.27 21.25 -14.27
C TYR A 265 -10.40 22.57 -13.50
N LYS A 266 -11.16 23.53 -14.03
CA LYS A 266 -11.43 24.78 -13.31
C LYS A 266 -12.21 24.54 -12.01
N MET A 267 -13.14 23.60 -12.02
CA MET A 267 -13.89 23.20 -10.82
C MET A 267 -13.00 22.49 -9.81
N LEU A 268 -12.09 21.61 -10.24
CA LEU A 268 -11.06 21.00 -9.39
C LEU A 268 -10.20 22.07 -8.70
N TRP A 269 -9.75 23.07 -9.46
CA TRP A 269 -9.00 24.20 -8.91
C TRP A 269 -9.82 25.00 -7.89
N ASN A 270 -11.09 25.26 -8.18
CA ASN A 270 -11.99 25.94 -7.25
C ASN A 270 -12.25 25.12 -5.97
N ILE A 271 -12.36 23.79 -6.09
CA ILE A 271 -12.49 22.86 -4.98
C ILE A 271 -11.26 22.96 -4.07
N LEU A 272 -10.04 22.92 -4.65
CA LEU A 272 -8.77 23.19 -3.94
C LEU A 272 -8.70 24.55 -3.26
N CYS A 273 -9.48 25.52 -3.72
CA CYS A 273 -9.57 26.83 -3.11
C CYS A 273 -10.58 26.95 -1.97
N LEU A 274 -11.42 25.93 -1.75
CA LEU A 274 -12.39 25.93 -0.65
C LEU A 274 -11.65 25.89 0.71
N PRO A 275 -12.04 26.74 1.67
CA PRO A 275 -11.39 26.80 2.97
C PRO A 275 -11.51 25.46 3.72
N THR A 276 -12.70 24.84 3.70
CA THR A 276 -12.97 23.51 4.26
C THR A 276 -11.99 22.47 3.73
N LEU A 277 -11.78 22.44 2.42
CA LEU A 277 -10.88 21.49 1.79
C LEU A 277 -9.41 21.77 2.12
N ARG A 278 -8.98 23.03 2.18
CA ARG A 278 -7.59 23.37 2.52
C ARG A 278 -7.22 22.93 3.94
N TYR A 279 -8.10 23.21 4.91
CA TYR A 279 -7.91 22.73 6.27
C TYR A 279 -7.95 21.21 6.36
N PHE A 280 -8.83 20.55 5.62
CA PHE A 280 -8.87 19.10 5.59
C PHE A 280 -7.64 18.49 4.90
N ALA A 281 -7.14 19.10 3.83
CA ALA A 281 -5.90 18.70 3.17
C ALA A 281 -4.70 18.82 4.11
N LEU A 282 -4.63 19.88 4.93
CA LEU A 282 -3.63 20.01 5.98
C LEU A 282 -3.70 18.83 6.97
N ILE A 283 -4.90 18.43 7.40
CA ILE A 283 -5.08 17.24 8.26
C ILE A 283 -4.55 15.99 7.56
N LEU A 284 -4.96 15.74 6.31
CA LEU A 284 -4.53 14.56 5.55
C LEU A 284 -3.01 14.51 5.35
N LEU A 285 -2.37 15.67 5.13
CA LEU A 285 -0.92 15.75 4.98
C LEU A 285 -0.17 15.51 6.29
N THR A 286 -0.74 15.86 7.44
CA THR A 286 -0.02 15.89 8.73
C THR A 286 -0.40 14.76 9.69
N ILE A 287 -1.53 14.07 9.48
CA ILE A 287 -2.04 13.01 10.38
C ILE A 287 -1.08 11.83 10.57
N ASN A 288 -0.14 11.59 9.66
CA ASN A 288 0.81 10.47 9.76
C ASN A 288 2.16 10.87 10.38
N ILE A 289 2.44 12.15 10.65
CA ILE A 289 3.74 12.62 11.15
C ILE A 289 4.15 11.87 12.43
N ALA A 290 3.23 11.79 13.39
CA ALA A 290 3.53 11.19 14.70
C ALA A 290 3.75 9.68 14.65
N THR A 291 3.24 9.01 13.62
CA THR A 291 3.27 7.54 13.51
C THR A 291 4.23 7.07 12.41
N ALA A 292 4.79 7.98 11.62
CA ALA A 292 5.64 7.66 10.47
C ALA A 292 6.84 6.80 10.86
N ALA A 293 7.61 7.19 11.89
CA ALA A 293 8.76 6.43 12.38
C ALA A 293 8.40 5.01 12.81
N ALA A 294 7.34 4.88 13.59
CA ALA A 294 6.84 3.60 14.04
C ALA A 294 6.33 2.72 12.88
N ASP A 295 5.73 3.31 11.85
CA ASP A 295 5.13 2.56 10.74
C ASP A 295 6.14 2.17 9.65
N SER A 296 7.14 3.03 9.34
CA SER A 296 8.13 2.81 8.26
C SER A 296 9.44 2.18 8.74
N VAL A 297 9.94 2.56 9.93
CA VAL A 297 11.29 2.19 10.39
C VAL A 297 11.30 0.87 11.15
N THR A 298 10.25 0.57 11.93
CA THR A 298 10.21 -0.61 12.81
C THR A 298 10.51 -1.92 12.07
N LYS A 299 9.85 -2.19 10.93
CA LYS A 299 10.08 -3.43 10.17
C LYS A 299 11.53 -3.53 9.69
N LEU A 300 12.16 -2.41 9.33
CA LEU A 300 13.56 -2.37 8.93
C LEU A 300 14.49 -2.65 10.11
N LYS A 301 14.22 -2.07 11.28
CA LYS A 301 14.99 -2.31 12.51
C LYS A 301 14.91 -3.76 12.98
N LEU A 302 13.76 -4.41 12.86
CA LEU A 302 13.64 -5.85 13.13
C LEU A 302 14.59 -6.68 12.25
N VAL A 303 14.70 -6.33 10.96
CA VAL A 303 15.63 -6.99 10.03
C VAL A 303 17.09 -6.71 10.40
N GLU A 304 17.42 -5.46 10.75
CA GLU A 304 18.77 -5.05 11.15
C GLU A 304 19.26 -5.84 12.38
N TYR A 305 18.37 -6.13 13.32
CA TYR A 305 18.67 -6.93 14.52
C TYR A 305 18.48 -8.44 14.34
N GLY A 306 18.60 -8.94 13.12
CA GLY A 306 18.77 -10.37 12.84
C GLY A 306 17.49 -11.15 12.53
N LEU A 307 16.32 -10.49 12.47
CA LEU A 307 15.10 -11.16 12.02
C LEU A 307 15.15 -11.33 10.49
N LYS A 308 15.13 -12.58 10.01
CA LYS A 308 15.13 -12.87 8.58
C LYS A 308 13.90 -12.26 7.89
N ARG A 309 14.09 -11.70 6.69
CA ARG A 309 13.01 -11.07 5.89
C ARG A 309 11.85 -12.04 5.61
N GLU A 310 12.17 -13.31 5.38
CA GLU A 310 11.20 -14.39 5.18
C GLU A 310 10.25 -14.54 6.38
N ASN A 311 10.80 -14.49 7.60
CA ASN A 311 10.02 -14.63 8.83
C ASN A 311 9.07 -13.45 9.05
N ILE A 312 9.45 -12.24 8.62
CA ILE A 312 8.56 -11.07 8.67
C ILE A 312 7.38 -11.24 7.72
N GLY A 313 7.62 -11.76 6.51
CA GLY A 313 6.54 -12.09 5.56
C GLY A 313 5.58 -13.15 6.12
N LEU A 314 6.11 -14.17 6.79
CA LEU A 314 5.30 -15.21 7.45
C LEU A 314 4.47 -14.68 8.62
N MET A 315 4.96 -13.67 9.35
CA MET A 315 4.21 -13.02 10.44
C MET A 315 2.98 -12.24 9.96
N ASP A 316 2.95 -11.79 8.71
CA ASP A 316 1.81 -11.06 8.15
C ASP A 316 0.65 -12.03 7.79
N LEU A 317 0.90 -13.34 7.62
CA LEU A 317 -0.13 -14.34 7.24
C LEU A 317 -1.23 -14.54 8.29
N PRO A 318 -0.94 -14.73 9.60
CA PRO A 318 -1.98 -14.87 10.62
C PRO A 318 -2.82 -13.60 10.81
N ILE A 319 -2.31 -12.45 10.37
CA ILE A 319 -2.98 -11.14 10.48
C ILE A 319 -4.02 -10.97 9.35
N LEU A 320 -3.91 -11.71 8.26
CA LEU A 320 -4.77 -11.60 7.07
C LEU A 320 -6.28 -11.65 7.38
N PRO A 321 -6.82 -12.60 8.16
CA PRO A 321 -8.25 -12.61 8.47
C PRO A 321 -8.72 -11.31 9.15
N LEU A 322 -7.86 -10.75 9.99
CA LEU A 322 -8.09 -9.46 10.65
C LEU A 322 -8.10 -8.32 9.61
N GLN A 323 -7.24 -8.35 8.58
CA GLN A 323 -7.23 -7.38 7.47
C GLN A 323 -8.53 -7.36 6.67
N LEU A 324 -9.20 -8.50 6.55
CA LEU A 324 -10.45 -8.62 5.80
C LEU A 324 -11.67 -8.18 6.60
N VAL A 325 -11.69 -8.46 7.91
CA VAL A 325 -12.86 -8.21 8.76
C VAL A 325 -12.88 -6.79 9.33
N LEU A 326 -11.71 -6.25 9.71
CA LEU A 326 -11.64 -4.94 10.38
C LEU A 326 -12.23 -3.79 9.59
N PRO A 327 -11.99 -3.62 8.27
CA PRO A 327 -12.55 -2.49 7.52
C PRO A 327 -14.08 -2.44 7.58
N TRP A 328 -14.75 -3.59 7.59
CA TRP A 328 -16.21 -3.67 7.73
C TRP A 328 -16.67 -3.35 9.15
N LEU A 329 -15.96 -3.85 10.16
CA LEU A 329 -16.26 -3.63 11.57
C LEU A 329 -16.13 -2.14 11.92
N VAL A 330 -15.03 -1.52 11.55
CA VAL A 330 -14.75 -0.10 11.82
C VAL A 330 -15.81 0.79 11.18
N THR A 331 -16.16 0.54 9.93
CA THR A 331 -17.22 1.33 9.28
C THR A 331 -18.58 1.10 9.92
N LYS A 332 -18.92 -0.13 10.34
CA LYS A 332 -20.19 -0.35 11.03
C LYS A 332 -20.32 0.49 12.31
N PHE A 333 -19.23 0.67 13.07
CA PHE A 333 -19.26 1.39 14.35
C PHE A 333 -18.86 2.87 14.28
N GLY A 334 -18.06 3.28 13.29
CA GLY A 334 -17.44 4.61 13.22
C GLY A 334 -18.26 5.71 12.54
N THR A 335 -19.52 5.47 12.19
CA THR A 335 -20.18 6.17 11.06
C THR A 335 -21.02 7.38 11.37
N LYS A 336 -21.40 7.63 12.63
CA LYS A 336 -22.20 8.81 12.96
C LYS A 336 -21.42 10.12 12.81
N GLN A 337 -20.14 10.13 13.19
CA GLN A 337 -19.26 11.31 13.16
C GLN A 337 -17.82 10.88 12.83
N PRO A 338 -17.53 10.51 11.57
CA PRO A 338 -16.30 9.79 11.22
C PRO A 338 -15.01 10.57 11.52
N LEU A 339 -14.95 11.87 11.20
CA LEU A 339 -13.75 12.67 11.46
C LEU A 339 -13.51 12.86 12.97
N LYS A 340 -14.60 13.05 13.73
CA LYS A 340 -14.54 13.13 15.20
C LYS A 340 -14.12 11.81 15.83
N SER A 341 -14.66 10.68 15.35
CA SER A 341 -14.25 9.34 15.78
C SER A 341 -12.75 9.13 15.55
N SER A 342 -12.24 9.53 14.39
CA SER A 342 -10.81 9.44 14.06
C SER A 342 -9.95 10.22 15.06
N TYR A 343 -10.35 11.46 15.39
CA TYR A 343 -9.66 12.29 16.37
C TYR A 343 -9.61 11.66 17.76
N TYR A 344 -10.71 11.08 18.25
CA TYR A 344 -10.73 10.42 19.58
C TYR A 344 -10.04 9.05 19.59
N LEU A 345 -9.90 8.39 18.45
CA LEU A 345 -9.15 7.13 18.31
C LEU A 345 -7.64 7.35 18.15
N TYR A 346 -7.22 8.56 17.76
CA TYR A 346 -5.82 8.89 17.53
C TYR A 346 -4.91 8.75 18.77
N PRO A 347 -5.31 9.13 20.01
CA PRO A 347 -4.51 8.88 21.21
C PRO A 347 -4.18 7.41 21.43
N PHE A 348 -5.12 6.52 21.15
CA PHE A 348 -4.90 5.08 21.25
C PHE A 348 -3.82 4.63 20.27
N ARG A 349 -3.76 5.24 19.08
CA ARG A 349 -2.66 5.03 18.13
C ARG A 349 -1.32 5.52 18.67
N LEU A 350 -1.27 6.70 19.28
CA LEU A 350 -0.05 7.24 19.91
C LEU A 350 0.46 6.34 21.04
N VAL A 351 -0.42 5.72 21.81
CA VAL A 351 -0.02 4.77 22.86
C VAL A 351 0.51 3.47 22.24
N ILE A 352 -0.13 2.94 21.20
CA ILE A 352 0.33 1.68 20.58
C ILE A 352 1.69 1.84 19.90
N ILE A 353 2.01 3.00 19.32
CA ILE A 353 3.33 3.18 18.70
C ILE A 353 4.47 3.13 19.72
N LEU A 354 4.23 3.42 21.01
CA LEU A 354 5.22 3.23 22.08
C LEU A 354 5.55 1.77 22.36
N VAL A 355 4.74 0.82 21.88
CA VAL A 355 5.04 -0.62 21.94
C VAL A 355 6.09 -1.01 20.89
N LYS A 356 6.24 -0.26 19.79
CA LYS A 356 7.18 -0.58 18.72
C LYS A 356 8.66 -0.53 19.14
N PRO A 357 9.13 0.47 19.91
CA PRO A 357 10.47 0.45 20.50
C PRO A 357 10.69 -0.76 21.41
N LEU A 358 9.71 -1.11 22.24
CA LEU A 358 9.80 -2.28 23.14
C LEU A 358 9.92 -3.58 22.35
N MET A 359 9.20 -3.68 21.23
CA MET A 359 9.29 -4.80 20.32
C MET A 359 10.70 -4.95 19.73
N VAL A 360 11.29 -3.85 19.25
CA VAL A 360 12.67 -3.84 18.72
C VAL A 360 13.69 -4.16 19.82
N TRP A 361 13.50 -3.64 21.02
CA TRP A 361 14.35 -3.96 22.17
C TRP A 361 14.31 -5.44 22.54
N TRP A 362 13.12 -6.06 22.52
CA TRP A 362 12.97 -7.50 22.76
C TRP A 362 13.67 -8.33 21.68
N THR A 363 13.62 -7.90 20.41
CA THR A 363 14.37 -8.54 19.30
C THR A 363 15.87 -8.58 19.58
N ILE A 364 16.46 -7.50 20.08
CA ILE A 364 17.90 -7.42 20.36
C ILE A 364 18.30 -8.44 21.44
N ILE A 365 17.46 -8.64 22.45
CA ILE A 365 17.71 -9.60 23.54
C ILE A 365 17.71 -11.04 23.00
N GLU A 366 16.66 -11.41 22.26
CA GLU A 366 16.55 -12.75 21.67
C GLU A 366 17.68 -13.01 20.67
N TYR A 367 18.08 -12.00 19.89
CA TYR A 367 19.21 -12.12 18.98
C TYR A 367 20.53 -12.40 19.71
N LYS A 368 20.77 -11.73 20.85
CA LYS A 368 21.95 -12.02 21.70
C LYS A 368 21.92 -13.43 22.29
N ASN A 369 20.74 -13.98 22.55
CA ASN A 369 20.57 -15.35 23.02
C ASN A 369 20.73 -16.40 21.89
N GLY A 370 20.93 -15.97 20.64
CA GLY A 370 21.29 -16.83 19.51
C GLY A 370 20.11 -17.54 18.82
N SER A 371 18.90 -17.49 19.37
CA SER A 371 17.71 -18.05 18.72
C SER A 371 16.44 -17.30 19.13
N PHE A 372 15.46 -17.22 18.22
CA PHE A 372 14.17 -16.59 18.47
C PHE A 372 13.15 -17.63 18.94
N SER A 373 12.66 -17.48 20.18
CA SER A 373 11.63 -18.37 20.72
C SER A 373 10.27 -18.23 20.01
N TYR A 374 9.46 -19.30 19.99
CA TYR A 374 8.07 -19.24 19.49
C TYR A 374 7.21 -18.22 20.25
N ALA A 375 7.50 -18.00 21.54
CA ALA A 375 6.82 -17.00 22.35
C ALA A 375 7.08 -15.57 21.83
N TYR A 376 8.30 -15.30 21.35
CA TYR A 376 8.67 -14.03 20.74
C TYR A 376 7.93 -13.79 19.42
N TYR A 377 7.88 -14.80 18.53
CA TYR A 377 7.11 -14.69 17.28
C TYR A 377 5.63 -14.40 17.54
N THR A 378 5.03 -15.12 18.49
CA THR A 378 3.63 -14.91 18.89
C THR A 378 3.42 -13.50 19.45
N GLY A 379 4.32 -13.04 20.32
CA GLY A 379 4.28 -11.69 20.89
C GLY A 379 4.36 -10.58 19.85
N ILE A 380 5.27 -10.69 18.87
CA ILE A 380 5.38 -9.74 17.76
C ILE A 380 4.11 -9.74 16.90
N ILE A 381 3.59 -10.91 16.53
CA ILE A 381 2.35 -11.01 15.74
C ILE A 381 1.20 -10.33 16.46
N CYS A 382 1.04 -10.54 17.77
CA CYS A 382 0.04 -9.83 18.57
C CYS A 382 0.24 -8.31 18.55
N CYS A 383 1.48 -7.83 18.73
CA CYS A 383 1.79 -6.40 18.69
C CYS A 383 1.52 -5.78 17.30
N LEU A 384 1.86 -6.49 16.23
CA LEU A 384 1.59 -6.09 14.85
C LEU A 384 0.07 -6.06 14.58
N ALA A 385 -0.68 -7.05 15.05
CA ALA A 385 -2.13 -7.10 14.93
C ALA A 385 -2.80 -5.93 15.66
N ILE A 386 -2.39 -5.61 16.90
CA ILE A 386 -2.91 -4.46 17.65
C ILE A 386 -2.59 -3.14 16.94
N SER A 387 -1.35 -2.99 16.44
CA SER A 387 -0.95 -1.83 15.65
C SER A 387 -1.79 -1.67 14.39
N MET A 388 -2.11 -2.78 13.75
CA MET A 388 -2.94 -2.82 12.56
C MET A 388 -4.37 -2.38 12.87
N VAL A 389 -5.00 -2.89 13.94
CA VAL A 389 -6.33 -2.45 14.40
C VAL A 389 -6.39 -0.93 14.53
N SER A 390 -5.41 -0.35 15.21
CA SER A 390 -5.35 1.10 15.41
C SER A 390 -5.20 1.89 14.10
N ARG A 391 -4.35 1.42 13.20
CA ARG A 391 -4.17 2.02 11.87
C ARG A 391 -5.47 2.02 11.05
N TYR A 392 -6.17 0.88 11.01
CA TYR A 392 -7.45 0.78 10.28
C TYR A 392 -8.55 1.61 10.93
N CYS A 393 -8.65 1.65 12.26
CA CYS A 393 -9.63 2.48 12.98
C CYS A 393 -9.56 3.96 12.58
N VAL A 394 -8.35 4.54 12.58
CA VAL A 394 -8.12 5.95 12.19
C VAL A 394 -8.27 6.14 10.68
N GLY A 395 -7.66 5.27 9.86
CA GLY A 395 -7.65 5.42 8.40
C GLY A 395 -9.02 5.27 7.77
N MET A 396 -9.78 4.23 8.16
CA MET A 396 -11.09 3.95 7.58
C MET A 396 -12.12 5.02 7.92
N THR A 397 -12.03 5.62 9.11
CA THR A 397 -12.94 6.71 9.51
C THR A 397 -12.64 7.99 8.71
N VAL A 398 -11.37 8.35 8.50
CA VAL A 398 -11.00 9.47 7.60
C VAL A 398 -11.46 9.20 6.18
N TRP A 399 -11.26 7.98 5.68
CA TRP A 399 -11.64 7.64 4.30
C TRP A 399 -13.17 7.61 4.11
N ALA A 400 -13.91 7.16 5.12
CA ALA A 400 -15.38 7.25 5.15
C ALA A 400 -15.84 8.71 5.13
N PHE A 401 -15.16 9.61 5.85
CA PHE A 401 -15.45 11.05 5.78
C PHE A 401 -15.19 11.60 4.37
N MET A 402 -14.07 11.25 3.73
CA MET A 402 -13.76 11.63 2.34
C MET A 402 -14.88 11.23 1.37
N ALA A 403 -15.39 10.00 1.49
CA ALA A 403 -16.50 9.50 0.68
C ALA A 403 -17.81 10.27 0.95
N GLN A 404 -18.07 10.68 2.18
CA GLN A 404 -19.30 11.41 2.54
C GLN A 404 -19.32 12.88 2.08
N VAL A 405 -18.16 13.55 2.04
CA VAL A 405 -18.05 14.97 1.68
C VAL A 405 -17.86 15.20 0.18
N SER A 406 -17.32 14.22 -0.54
CA SER A 406 -17.07 14.32 -1.98
C SER A 406 -18.37 14.54 -2.76
N ASP A 407 -18.33 15.48 -3.70
CA ASP A 407 -19.47 15.80 -4.54
C ASP A 407 -19.71 14.68 -5.56
N PRO A 408 -20.88 14.00 -5.58
CA PRO A 408 -21.17 12.97 -6.58
C PRO A 408 -21.05 13.46 -8.02
N LEU A 409 -21.29 14.76 -8.27
CA LEU A 409 -21.18 15.37 -9.60
C LEU A 409 -19.78 15.21 -10.19
N ILE A 410 -18.74 15.34 -9.36
CA ILE A 410 -17.33 15.18 -9.73
C ILE A 410 -16.71 14.12 -8.81
N GLY A 411 -17.46 13.05 -8.56
CA GLY A 411 -17.15 12.08 -7.51
C GLY A 411 -15.79 11.40 -7.70
N GLY A 412 -15.47 10.99 -8.93
CA GLY A 412 -14.22 10.30 -9.24
C GLY A 412 -13.00 11.20 -9.01
N THR A 413 -13.03 12.42 -9.55
CA THR A 413 -11.94 13.38 -9.43
C THR A 413 -11.80 13.91 -8.01
N TYR A 414 -12.90 14.19 -7.30
CA TYR A 414 -12.87 14.67 -5.92
C TYR A 414 -12.28 13.60 -4.99
N MET A 415 -12.77 12.36 -5.08
CA MET A 415 -12.21 11.23 -4.31
C MET A 415 -10.74 11.02 -4.65
N THR A 416 -10.39 11.06 -5.94
CA THR A 416 -9.00 10.94 -6.38
C THR A 416 -8.12 12.03 -5.78
N LEU A 417 -8.57 13.29 -5.80
CA LEU A 417 -7.84 14.41 -5.20
C LEU A 417 -7.55 14.16 -3.73
N LEU A 418 -8.59 13.83 -2.95
CA LEU A 418 -8.46 13.60 -1.52
C LEU A 418 -7.53 12.40 -1.24
N THR A 419 -7.68 11.31 -1.99
CA THR A 419 -6.83 10.12 -1.86
C THR A 419 -5.38 10.43 -2.23
N THR A 420 -5.13 11.23 -3.27
CA THR A 420 -3.78 11.68 -3.65
C THR A 420 -3.14 12.51 -2.53
N ILE A 421 -3.88 13.45 -1.93
CA ILE A 421 -3.38 14.25 -0.80
C ILE A 421 -3.06 13.36 0.41
N SER A 422 -3.94 12.40 0.71
CA SER A 422 -3.74 11.43 1.80
C SER A 422 -2.50 10.54 1.58
N ASN A 423 -2.32 10.03 0.36
CA ASN A 423 -1.17 9.21 0.00
C ASN A 423 0.13 10.00 0.07
N LEU A 424 0.13 11.24 -0.43
CA LEU A 424 1.27 12.15 -0.29
C LEU A 424 1.62 12.33 1.19
N GLY A 425 0.59 12.58 2.03
CA GLY A 425 0.71 12.69 3.49
C GLY A 425 1.43 11.53 4.17
N MET A 426 1.21 10.32 3.70
CA MET A 426 1.89 9.12 4.19
C MET A 426 3.33 9.02 3.68
N SER A 427 3.54 9.25 2.38
CA SER A 427 4.84 9.07 1.73
C SER A 427 5.88 10.08 2.24
N TRP A 428 5.57 11.37 2.28
CA TRP A 428 6.55 12.38 2.69
C TRP A 428 6.94 12.20 4.16
N ALA A 429 5.97 11.90 5.04
CA ALA A 429 6.23 11.67 6.45
C ALA A 429 7.15 10.45 6.66
N SER A 430 6.93 9.38 5.90
CA SER A 430 7.78 8.17 5.95
C SER A 430 9.20 8.44 5.47
N THR A 431 9.37 9.19 4.38
CA THR A 431 10.70 9.55 3.84
C THR A 431 11.48 10.44 4.81
N VAL A 432 10.81 11.46 5.36
CA VAL A 432 11.42 12.36 6.35
C VAL A 432 11.83 11.57 7.59
N SER A 433 10.99 10.67 8.06
CA SER A 433 11.29 9.82 9.21
C SER A 433 12.53 8.95 8.97
N LEU A 434 12.61 8.22 7.86
CA LEU A 434 13.78 7.41 7.51
C LEU A 434 15.09 8.22 7.48
N TYR A 435 15.03 9.48 7.01
CA TYR A 435 16.15 10.39 7.05
C TYR A 435 16.55 10.80 8.49
N PHE A 436 15.56 11.11 9.34
CA PHE A 436 15.81 11.52 10.73
C PHE A 436 16.39 10.40 11.59
N VAL A 437 16.05 9.12 11.36
CA VAL A 437 16.71 7.99 12.03
C VAL A 437 18.23 8.08 11.89
N LYS A 438 18.72 8.37 10.68
CA LYS A 438 20.15 8.50 10.40
C LYS A 438 20.75 9.70 11.14
N VAL A 439 20.10 10.85 11.09
CA VAL A 439 20.56 12.10 11.71
C VAL A 439 20.62 11.99 13.24
N LEU A 440 19.68 11.25 13.84
CA LEU A 440 19.54 11.10 15.30
C LEU A 440 20.34 9.91 15.87
N THR A 441 21.04 9.13 15.02
CA THR A 441 21.86 8.00 15.48
C THR A 441 23.26 8.48 15.84
N PHE A 442 23.70 8.20 17.07
CA PHE A 442 25.01 8.62 17.58
C PHE A 442 25.93 7.42 17.82
N TYR A 443 27.15 7.50 17.28
CA TYR A 443 28.19 6.48 17.41
C TYR A 443 29.29 6.93 18.38
N TRP A 444 29.82 5.97 19.15
CA TRP A 444 31.01 6.18 19.97
C TRP A 444 32.24 5.61 19.24
N CYS A 445 33.19 6.48 18.92
CA CYS A 445 34.44 6.12 18.26
C CYS A 445 35.60 6.14 19.27
N PRO A 446 36.22 4.98 19.57
CA PRO A 446 37.27 4.87 20.59
C PRO A 446 38.51 5.72 20.29
N ASN A 447 38.81 5.97 19.01
CA ASN A 447 40.10 6.55 18.61
C ASN A 447 40.21 8.08 18.74
N ASN A 448 39.10 8.81 18.92
CA ASN A 448 39.11 10.28 18.99
C ASN A 448 38.39 10.91 20.19
N GLY A 449 37.80 10.13 21.11
CA GLY A 449 37.21 10.66 22.35
C GLY A 449 35.98 11.58 22.19
N TYR A 450 35.44 11.75 20.98
CA TYR A 450 34.24 12.54 20.68
C TYR A 450 33.16 11.72 19.96
N PHE A 451 31.92 12.20 20.01
CA PHE A 451 30.78 11.63 19.29
C PHE A 451 30.96 11.80 17.78
N CYS A 452 30.82 10.72 17.00
CA CYS A 452 30.87 10.77 15.55
C CYS A 452 29.47 10.56 14.95
N SER A 453 29.11 11.40 13.97
CA SER A 453 28.02 11.12 13.04
C SER A 453 28.59 10.44 11.80
N LYS A 454 27.87 9.46 11.24
CA LYS A 454 28.32 8.53 10.18
C LYS A 454 28.80 9.20 8.87
N ASP A 455 28.66 10.52 8.74
CA ASP A 455 29.02 11.29 7.54
C ASP A 455 30.37 12.01 7.69
N MET A 456 31.39 11.34 8.23
CA MET A 456 32.78 11.75 8.04
C MET A 456 33.46 10.73 7.13
N LYS A 457 33.34 10.92 5.81
CA LYS A 457 34.30 10.34 4.87
C LYS A 457 35.66 10.91 5.24
N ILE A 458 36.44 10.13 5.97
CA ILE A 458 37.87 10.37 6.09
C ILE A 458 38.44 10.06 4.71
N ASP A 459 38.73 11.10 3.94
CA ASP A 459 39.58 10.99 2.76
C ASP A 459 40.97 10.54 3.23
N LEU A 460 41.18 9.22 3.25
CA LEU A 460 42.48 8.58 3.45
C LEU A 460 43.33 8.67 2.18
N SER A 461 43.31 9.81 1.48
CA SER A 461 44.15 10.07 0.30
C SER A 461 45.38 10.94 0.59
N THR A 462 45.59 11.38 1.84
CA THR A 462 46.77 12.19 2.20
C THR A 462 47.24 11.94 3.64
N SER A 463 47.82 10.77 3.92
CA SER A 463 48.89 10.70 4.93
C SER A 463 49.73 9.43 4.80
N ASN A 464 50.97 9.64 4.34
CA ASN A 464 52.18 8.85 4.57
C ASN A 464 52.20 7.36 4.20
N ARG A 465 52.56 7.11 2.93
CA ARG A 465 53.47 6.00 2.57
C ARG A 465 54.76 6.15 3.37
N THR A 466 54.92 5.48 4.51
CA THR A 466 56.25 5.25 5.14
C THR A 466 56.26 4.25 6.30
N LEU A 467 55.23 3.42 6.50
CA LEU A 467 55.21 2.44 7.61
C LEU A 467 54.72 1.05 7.20
N LEU A 468 54.97 0.66 5.95
CA LEU A 468 54.65 -0.67 5.42
C LEU A 468 55.92 -1.33 4.86
N SER A 469 56.92 -1.51 5.72
CA SER A 469 58.13 -2.30 5.41
C SER A 469 58.57 -3.27 6.51
N ASP A 470 57.87 -3.35 7.65
CA ASP A 470 58.20 -4.31 8.70
C ASP A 470 56.95 -5.13 9.06
N ILE A 471 56.87 -6.32 8.48
CA ILE A 471 56.38 -7.60 9.04
C ILE A 471 56.18 -8.53 7.82
N THR A 472 57.30 -8.94 7.23
CA THR A 472 57.39 -10.14 6.38
C THR A 472 58.58 -10.94 6.87
N LYS A 473 58.33 -11.98 7.66
CA LYS A 473 59.09 -13.26 7.62
C LYS A 473 58.41 -14.34 8.47
N PRO A 474 58.47 -15.61 8.03
CA PRO A 474 57.74 -16.74 8.61
C PRO A 474 58.54 -17.40 9.74
N TYR A 475 57.88 -17.95 10.75
CA TYR A 475 58.48 -18.90 11.67
C TYR A 475 57.65 -20.19 11.72
N LEU A 476 58.34 -21.26 11.32
CA LEU A 476 57.99 -22.67 11.40
C LEU A 476 58.28 -23.24 12.80
N ASN A 477 57.53 -24.31 13.11
CA ASN A 477 57.77 -25.40 14.06
C ASN A 477 57.56 -25.16 15.56
N VAL A 478 56.67 -25.96 16.18
CA VAL A 478 57.03 -27.12 17.03
C VAL A 478 55.92 -28.19 16.95
N ASN A 479 56.36 -29.45 16.87
CA ASN A 479 55.59 -30.71 16.83
C ASN A 479 54.95 -31.06 18.18
N GLU A 480 53.81 -31.77 18.18
CA GLU A 480 53.68 -33.03 18.94
C GLU A 480 52.51 -33.90 18.42
N SER A 481 52.83 -35.19 18.28
CA SER A 481 52.03 -36.32 17.82
C SER A 481 51.01 -36.81 18.85
N ILE A 482 49.93 -37.49 18.42
CA ILE A 482 49.57 -38.87 18.84
C ILE A 482 48.25 -39.36 18.18
N SER A 483 48.41 -40.48 17.47
CA SER A 483 47.51 -41.62 17.15
C SER A 483 46.05 -41.47 16.70
N SER A 484 45.86 -42.01 15.49
CA SER A 484 44.72 -42.73 14.91
C SER A 484 43.96 -43.70 15.82
N GLU A 485 42.63 -43.73 15.67
CA GLU A 485 41.84 -44.96 15.52
C GLU A 485 40.49 -44.66 14.80
N GLU A 486 40.13 -45.54 13.87
CA GLU A 486 39.10 -45.39 12.81
C GLU A 486 37.67 -45.65 13.28
N MET A 487 36.66 -45.03 12.63
CA MET A 487 35.38 -45.70 12.36
C MET A 487 34.62 -45.11 11.15
N ILE A 488 34.82 -45.75 9.99
CA ILE A 488 33.86 -46.10 8.93
C ILE A 488 32.56 -45.27 8.84
N ILE A 489 32.42 -44.46 7.77
CA ILE A 489 31.13 -44.08 7.17
C ILE A 489 31.17 -44.46 5.68
N PRO A 490 30.24 -45.30 5.18
CA PRO A 490 30.13 -45.61 3.76
C PRO A 490 29.44 -44.48 2.98
N SER A 491 29.87 -44.40 1.72
CA SER A 491 29.39 -43.59 0.60
C SER A 491 27.86 -43.48 0.46
N GLU A 492 27.37 -42.24 0.41
CA GLU A 492 26.39 -41.69 -0.57
C GLU A 492 25.91 -40.31 -0.07
N ILE A 493 26.41 -39.23 -0.68
CA ILE A 493 25.80 -37.89 -0.92
C ILE A 493 26.93 -37.04 -1.54
N SER A 494 27.06 -37.13 -2.86
CA SER A 494 27.81 -36.23 -3.74
C SER A 494 26.80 -35.73 -4.77
N ALA A 495 26.61 -34.46 -5.11
CA ALA A 495 27.42 -33.26 -4.91
C ALA A 495 26.48 -32.04 -4.99
N PHE A 496 26.52 -31.15 -4.00
CA PHE A 496 25.82 -29.85 -4.06
C PHE A 496 26.59 -28.72 -3.36
N ASN A 497 27.92 -28.83 -3.21
CA ASN A 497 28.71 -27.82 -2.49
C ASN A 497 30.05 -27.52 -3.17
N GLN A 498 30.02 -27.12 -4.44
CA GLN A 498 31.20 -26.55 -5.09
C GLN A 498 30.86 -25.76 -6.37
N SER A 499 30.13 -24.64 -6.25
CA SER A 499 30.20 -23.56 -7.26
C SER A 499 29.56 -22.21 -6.86
N ILE A 500 28.84 -22.07 -5.75
CA ILE A 500 28.31 -20.77 -5.29
C ILE A 500 29.21 -20.21 -4.18
N PHE A 501 30.48 -20.00 -4.51
CA PHE A 501 31.38 -19.20 -3.68
C PHE A 501 32.51 -18.67 -4.56
N ASN A 502 32.17 -17.77 -5.48
CA ASN A 502 33.06 -16.72 -6.00
C ASN A 502 32.27 -15.82 -6.96
N GLU A 503 32.32 -14.50 -6.71
CA GLU A 503 31.94 -13.39 -7.61
C GLU A 503 30.41 -13.22 -7.82
N THR A 504 29.71 -12.14 -7.45
CA THR A 504 30.03 -10.73 -7.21
C THR A 504 28.90 -10.08 -6.40
N MET A 505 29.14 -9.72 -5.13
CA MET A 505 28.55 -8.57 -4.42
C MET A 505 29.00 -8.63 -2.96
N ASN A 506 30.23 -8.18 -2.72
CA ASN A 506 30.66 -7.79 -1.38
C ASN A 506 31.85 -6.82 -1.43
N SER A 507 31.85 -5.86 -2.37
CA SER A 507 32.90 -4.82 -2.42
C SER A 507 32.48 -3.48 -1.82
N ASP A 508 31.18 -3.21 -1.64
CA ASP A 508 30.71 -1.91 -1.08
C ASP A 508 30.09 -2.04 0.33
N ILE A 509 30.10 -3.24 0.93
CA ILE A 509 29.61 -3.47 2.31
C ILE A 509 30.65 -4.19 3.20
N VAL A 510 31.75 -4.71 2.65
CA VAL A 510 32.76 -5.48 3.43
C VAL A 510 34.09 -4.73 3.65
N SER A 511 34.32 -3.58 3.02
CA SER A 511 35.54 -2.77 3.23
C SER A 511 35.47 -1.81 4.45
N ALA A 512 34.69 -2.15 5.47
CA ALA A 512 34.69 -1.47 6.78
C ALA A 512 34.83 -2.44 7.97
N SER A 513 35.47 -3.60 7.76
CA SER A 513 35.75 -4.58 8.83
C SER A 513 37.24 -4.71 9.17
N SER A 514 38.00 -3.62 9.07
CA SER A 514 39.34 -3.52 9.66
C SER A 514 39.38 -2.42 10.72
N ASN A 515 39.23 -2.83 11.99
CA ASN A 515 39.60 -2.08 13.19
C ASN A 515 39.01 -0.67 13.41
N SER A 516 37.69 -0.54 13.31
CA SER A 516 36.97 0.50 14.06
C SER A 516 35.83 -0.15 14.85
N ASN A 517 36.09 -0.43 16.14
CA ASN A 517 35.05 -0.82 17.09
C ASN A 517 34.11 0.39 17.34
N GLU A 518 33.27 0.71 16.38
CA GLU A 518 32.21 1.71 16.53
C GLU A 518 31.04 1.06 17.26
N PHE A 519 30.78 1.50 18.49
CA PHE A 519 29.61 1.08 19.25
C PHE A 519 28.51 2.13 19.07
N ILE A 520 27.30 1.69 18.69
CA ILE A 520 26.12 2.57 18.69
C ILE A 520 25.82 2.93 20.15
N LEU A 521 25.90 4.21 20.49
CA LEU A 521 25.60 4.67 21.84
C LEU A 521 24.09 4.92 22.01
N ILE A 522 23.48 5.58 21.02
CA ILE A 522 22.04 5.87 20.99
C ILE A 522 21.54 5.63 19.56
N ASP A 523 20.62 4.69 19.40
CA ASP A 523 19.93 4.47 18.13
C ASP A 523 18.85 5.54 17.94
N GLY A 524 18.96 6.29 16.83
CA GLY A 524 18.09 7.42 16.51
C GLY A 524 16.61 7.04 16.42
N TYR A 525 16.30 5.78 16.14
CA TYR A 525 14.92 5.27 16.11
C TYR A 525 14.17 5.46 17.44
N TYR A 526 14.82 5.23 18.58
CA TYR A 526 14.19 5.39 19.89
C TYR A 526 13.92 6.86 20.21
N VAL A 527 14.90 7.72 19.89
CA VAL A 527 14.80 9.18 20.06
C VAL A 527 13.70 9.76 19.17
N GLU A 528 13.66 9.32 17.92
CA GLU A 528 12.67 9.77 16.95
C GLU A 528 11.25 9.37 17.36
N ILE A 529 11.02 8.16 17.87
CA ILE A 529 9.69 7.76 18.33
C ILE A 529 9.23 8.64 19.49
N PHE A 530 10.13 8.96 20.43
CA PHE A 530 9.81 9.85 21.54
C PHE A 530 9.41 11.26 21.05
N ILE A 531 10.21 11.84 20.14
CA ILE A 531 9.90 13.13 19.50
C ILE A 531 8.56 13.05 18.74
N SER A 532 8.34 11.98 17.99
CA SER A 532 7.14 11.77 17.17
C SER A 532 5.86 11.71 18.01
N VAL A 533 5.91 11.09 19.20
CA VAL A 533 4.78 11.06 20.15
C VAL A 533 4.48 12.46 20.70
N ILE A 534 5.51 13.23 21.07
CA ILE A 534 5.34 14.63 21.52
C ILE A 534 4.70 15.47 20.42
N LEU A 535 5.23 15.38 19.19
CA LEU A 535 4.66 16.07 18.03
C LEU A 535 3.21 15.64 17.77
N GLY A 536 2.88 14.37 17.98
CA GLY A 536 1.51 13.86 17.89
C GLY A 536 0.56 14.46 18.91
N ILE A 537 0.99 14.58 20.17
CA ILE A 537 0.19 15.22 21.23
C ILE A 537 -0.04 16.70 20.91
N ILE A 538 1.01 17.41 20.48
CA ILE A 538 0.91 18.83 20.07
C ILE A 538 -0.05 18.95 18.88
N TRP A 539 0.12 18.11 17.85
CA TRP A 539 -0.73 18.09 16.66
C TRP A 539 -2.21 17.89 17.02
N MET A 540 -2.51 16.97 17.94
CA MET A 540 -3.87 16.74 18.42
C MET A 540 -4.47 18.00 19.07
N ILE A 541 -3.71 18.70 19.91
CA ILE A 541 -4.19 19.92 20.58
C ILE A 541 -4.49 21.00 19.54
N LEU A 542 -3.60 21.20 18.56
CA LEU A 542 -3.73 22.22 17.53
C LEU A 542 -4.90 21.96 16.58
N ILE A 543 -5.15 20.70 16.21
CA ILE A 543 -6.13 20.36 15.18
C ILE A 543 -7.55 20.15 15.70
N ARG A 544 -7.72 20.07 17.03
CA ARG A 544 -9.02 19.78 17.68
C ARG A 544 -10.14 20.70 17.21
N SER A 545 -9.91 22.01 17.23
CA SER A 545 -10.90 23.01 16.81
C SER A 545 -11.26 22.83 15.33
N THR A 546 -10.25 22.65 14.48
CA THR A 546 -10.40 22.43 13.04
C THR A 546 -11.20 21.18 12.73
N VAL A 547 -10.92 20.05 13.39
CA VAL A 547 -11.67 18.80 13.21
C VAL A 547 -13.14 18.96 13.58
N MET A 548 -13.43 19.58 14.73
CA MET A 548 -14.80 19.78 15.19
C MET A 548 -15.57 20.71 14.25
N TRP A 549 -14.92 21.78 13.77
CA TRP A 549 -15.47 22.68 12.77
C TRP A 549 -15.79 21.94 11.46
N LEU A 550 -14.80 21.27 10.86
CA LEU A 550 -14.97 20.52 9.60
C LEU A 550 -16.08 19.46 9.67
N GLN A 551 -16.21 18.78 10.81
CA GLN A 551 -17.26 17.78 11.02
C GLN A 551 -18.66 18.39 11.14
N SER A 552 -18.77 19.64 11.63
CA SER A 552 -20.04 20.36 11.79
C SER A 552 -20.50 21.09 10.53
N GLU A 553 -19.59 21.35 9.60
CA GLU A 553 -19.89 22.08 8.37
C GLU A 553 -20.89 21.31 7.48
N PRO A 554 -21.92 21.98 6.95
CA PRO A 554 -22.89 21.35 6.06
C PRO A 554 -22.21 20.91 4.76
N LYS A 555 -22.74 19.86 4.12
CA LYS A 555 -22.22 19.33 2.84
C LYS A 555 -22.14 20.38 1.72
N SER A 556 -22.90 21.47 1.80
CA SER A 556 -22.81 22.59 0.87
C SER A 556 -21.47 23.31 0.92
N SER A 557 -20.83 23.40 2.09
CA SER A 557 -19.52 24.04 2.27
C SER A 557 -18.37 23.26 1.61
N TRP A 558 -18.64 22.03 1.17
CA TRP A 558 -17.69 21.14 0.50
C TRP A 558 -17.87 21.11 -1.03
N ARG A 559 -18.84 21.88 -1.55
CA ARG A 559 -19.23 21.89 -2.96
C ARG A 559 -19.09 23.29 -3.55
N THR A 560 -18.63 23.37 -4.78
CA THR A 560 -18.48 24.64 -5.52
C THR A 560 -19.79 25.08 -6.18
N SER A 561 -20.73 24.17 -6.41
CA SER A 561 -22.07 24.48 -6.90
C SER A 561 -22.95 24.97 -5.74
N LYS A 562 -23.15 26.29 -5.65
CA LYS A 562 -24.38 26.80 -5.02
C LYS A 562 -25.51 26.29 -5.90
N LYS A 563 -26.46 25.54 -5.32
CA LYS A 563 -27.68 25.12 -6.02
C LYS A 563 -28.16 26.28 -6.88
N VAL A 564 -28.30 26.07 -8.18
CA VAL A 564 -29.03 27.01 -9.03
C VAL A 564 -30.38 27.18 -8.34
N PRO A 565 -30.77 28.40 -7.92
CA PRO A 565 -32.07 28.59 -7.32
C PRO A 565 -33.10 28.13 -8.36
N VAL A 566 -33.88 27.12 -7.99
CA VAL A 566 -35.06 26.69 -8.75
C VAL A 566 -36.15 27.71 -8.52
#